data_AF-A0A7Z9VEK8-F1
#
_entry.id   AF-A0A7Z9VEK8-F1
#
_cell.length_a   1.000
_cell.length_b   1.000
_cell.length_c   1.000
_cell.angle_alpha   90.00
_cell.angle_beta   90.00
_cell.angle_gamma   90.00
#
_symmetry.space_group_name_H-M   'P 1'
#
loop_
_entity.id
_entity.type
_entity.pdbx_description
1 polymer ?
#
loop_
_entity_poly.entity_id
_entity_poly.type
_entity_poly.pdbx_seq_one_letter_code
_entity_poly.pdbx_strand_id
1 'polypeptide(L)'
;PGWWGDPNLQRPVLAHHLVLEGSEMLAQHVLVDARTGELVDHWPAVHTALFREVYDGSGGGLPGNLARAEGAAATGDLEVDDTYDTSGDFYRLLFDGLGRDSLDGSGGTWTSTVHWNDGICPNAIWNGNQVALCDGLATDDVVAHEFTHGLTQFTANLIYQNQSGQLNEAFSDIFGEAIDLWNGDVSDVGPPGGTPWPGGSTGGGLDTPNTARTDCNDGSARWRLGEETSLDAIRDMWFPECFGDPPSTTDPLYNQNACGPSDNGGVHSGSGVLNHSFAMLVDGKDFNGQTISPIGLTKAVAVYFRALTVYMTAGTDFPEAETLMNQAAADLVNSSPNDPRTGTPGDVFTQDDADQVAASMIAVGMSEPVCGQAPPGPPPSNDDCAEAITLFVGLNDIDSNNATSGGPPGDSSQCAGTFLGDVGNDIWYRYLPPEDGLLTVSTCNIANWDTDLLVYSGNCGGGLTQLACNGDTGGCSTFTSVVENVPVTGGEIYLVRVASWSEGTTGTGQLDVSFVGGGGGAVENCSNGTDDDNDGLVDCEDPDCVGDPDCICEGTTSLACSQGSGNDALLSWANGEAYTEITVRRDGIIVATLPGTSTNHTDFSVPTGSHTYGVTGSCGG
;
A
#
# COMPACT_ATOMS: atom_id res chain seq x y z
N PRO A 1 -7.31 17.28 24.11
CA PRO A 1 -6.26 18.22 23.67
C PRO A 1 -5.25 17.37 22.90
N GLY A 2 -4.98 17.62 21.61
CA GLY A 2 -4.17 16.70 20.81
C GLY A 2 -2.75 16.56 21.34
N TRP A 3 -2.56 15.63 22.27
CA TRP A 3 -1.26 15.17 22.71
C TRP A 3 -0.75 14.18 21.67
N TRP A 4 0.57 14.08 21.53
CA TRP A 4 1.18 13.10 20.64
C TRP A 4 0.78 11.69 21.11
N GLY A 5 -0.12 11.04 20.37
CA GLY A 5 -0.62 9.69 20.70
C GLY A 5 -2.15 9.57 20.92
N ASP A 6 -2.90 10.67 20.99
CA ASP A 6 -4.35 10.57 21.18
C ASP A 6 -5.08 10.14 19.89
N PRO A 7 -6.16 9.33 19.99
CA PRO A 7 -6.95 8.94 18.84
C PRO A 7 -7.48 10.18 18.12
N ASN A 8 -7.21 10.24 16.82
CA ASN A 8 -7.64 11.34 15.97
C ASN A 8 -9.17 11.36 15.93
N LEU A 9 -9.80 12.28 16.65
CA LEU A 9 -11.26 12.43 16.63
C LEU A 9 -11.70 12.84 15.22
N GLN A 10 -12.21 11.89 14.45
CA GLN A 10 -12.66 12.12 13.06
C GLN A 10 -13.81 13.12 12.94
N ARG A 11 -14.47 13.44 14.06
CA ARG A 11 -15.51 14.47 14.15
C ARG A 11 -15.52 15.12 15.54
N PRO A 12 -15.94 16.39 15.66
CA PRO A 12 -16.12 17.03 16.96
C PRO A 12 -17.12 16.28 17.84
N VAL A 13 -16.72 15.96 19.07
CA VAL A 13 -17.57 15.32 20.08
C VAL A 13 -17.92 16.33 21.16
N LEU A 14 -19.20 16.42 21.54
CA LEU A 14 -19.62 17.18 22.72
C LEU A 14 -19.42 16.29 23.94
N ALA A 15 -18.56 16.70 24.87
CA ALA A 15 -18.23 15.92 26.06
C ALA A 15 -18.47 16.71 27.36
N HIS A 16 -18.79 16.00 28.43
CA HIS A 16 -18.71 16.48 29.80
C HIS A 16 -17.25 16.40 30.26
N HIS A 17 -16.71 17.54 30.71
CA HIS A 17 -15.41 17.58 31.37
C HIS A 17 -15.59 17.45 32.88
N LEU A 18 -15.00 16.41 33.43
CA LEU A 18 -15.00 16.09 34.86
C LEU A 18 -13.57 16.22 35.37
N VAL A 19 -13.44 16.69 36.61
CA VAL A 19 -12.20 16.60 37.38
C VAL A 19 -12.48 15.72 38.59
N LEU A 20 -11.82 14.58 38.67
CA LEU A 20 -11.88 13.65 39.80
C LEU A 20 -10.70 13.94 40.72
N GLU A 21 -10.94 14.28 41.99
CA GLU A 21 -9.86 14.54 42.97
C GLU A 21 -10.24 13.99 44.36
N GLY A 22 -9.25 13.58 45.16
CA GLY A 22 -9.47 13.06 46.50
C GLY A 22 -8.19 12.89 47.33
N SER A 23 -8.31 12.62 48.63
CA SER A 23 -7.15 12.45 49.53
C SER A 23 -6.32 11.19 49.27
N GLU A 24 -6.84 10.25 48.48
CA GLU A 24 -6.18 8.98 48.10
C GLU A 24 -6.10 8.80 46.57
N MET A 25 -6.40 9.84 45.78
CA MET A 25 -6.25 9.78 44.32
C MET A 25 -5.72 11.11 43.78
N LEU A 26 -4.77 11.01 42.85
CA LEU A 26 -4.28 12.18 42.11
C LEU A 26 -5.45 12.77 41.31
N ALA A 27 -5.48 14.09 41.18
CA ALA A 27 -6.52 14.74 40.39
C ALA A 27 -6.43 14.23 38.94
N GLN A 28 -7.56 13.92 38.31
CA GLN A 28 -7.66 13.42 36.93
C GLN A 28 -8.74 14.19 36.18
N HIS A 29 -8.47 14.51 34.92
CA HIS A 29 -9.44 15.01 33.97
C HIS A 29 -10.06 13.85 33.21
N VAL A 30 -11.37 13.89 33.01
CA VAL A 30 -12.12 12.86 32.28
C VAL A 30 -13.09 13.55 31.33
N LEU A 31 -13.06 13.16 30.05
CA LEU A 31 -14.04 13.54 29.03
C LEU A 31 -14.99 12.38 28.81
N VAL A 32 -16.27 12.61 29.06
CA VAL A 32 -17.34 11.63 28.82
C VAL A 32 -18.25 12.15 27.71
N ASP A 33 -18.53 11.35 26.70
CA ASP A 33 -19.41 11.72 25.60
C ASP A 33 -20.77 12.12 26.17
N ALA A 34 -21.22 13.33 25.86
CA ALA A 34 -22.44 13.89 26.44
C ALA A 34 -23.73 13.21 25.94
N ARG A 35 -23.65 12.35 24.92
CA ARG A 35 -24.76 11.61 24.32
C ARG A 35 -24.75 10.13 24.72
N THR A 36 -23.59 9.47 24.63
CA THR A 36 -23.49 8.02 24.89
C THR A 36 -23.14 7.70 26.34
N GLY A 37 -22.48 8.63 27.04
CA GLY A 37 -21.95 8.37 28.38
C GLY A 37 -20.66 7.53 28.38
N GLU A 38 -20.08 7.26 27.21
CA GLU A 38 -18.82 6.54 27.07
C GLU A 38 -17.63 7.46 27.37
N LEU A 39 -16.54 6.87 27.85
CA LEU A 39 -15.29 7.57 28.07
C LEU A 39 -14.68 7.95 26.71
N VAL A 40 -14.54 9.24 26.46
CA VAL A 40 -13.90 9.78 25.24
C VAL A 40 -12.39 9.86 25.45
N ASP A 41 -11.98 10.33 26.62
CA ASP A 41 -10.58 10.59 26.95
C ASP A 41 -10.43 10.75 28.48
N HIS A 42 -9.25 10.48 29.03
CA HIS A 42 -8.90 10.85 30.41
C HIS A 42 -7.40 11.09 30.53
N TRP A 43 -7.01 12.02 31.41
CA TRP A 43 -5.61 12.31 31.68
C TRP A 43 -5.40 12.78 33.12
N PRO A 44 -4.26 12.47 33.76
CA PRO A 44 -3.95 12.99 35.09
C PRO A 44 -3.82 14.52 35.07
N ALA A 45 -4.30 15.18 36.13
CA ALA A 45 -4.10 16.62 36.38
C ALA A 45 -2.79 16.90 37.14
N VAL A 46 -2.04 15.85 37.48
CA VAL A 46 -0.68 15.92 38.03
C VAL A 46 0.28 15.67 36.88
N HIS A 47 0.50 16.72 36.09
CA HIS A 47 1.16 16.64 34.80
C HIS A 47 2.69 16.59 34.85
N THR A 48 3.33 16.39 36.00
CA THR A 48 4.79 16.64 36.13
C THR A 48 5.50 15.81 37.21
N ALA A 49 4.91 14.73 37.72
CA ALA A 49 5.50 13.97 38.82
C ALA A 49 6.14 12.68 38.30
N LEU A 50 7.36 12.79 37.76
CA LEU A 50 8.26 11.65 37.60
C LEU A 50 8.38 10.92 38.94
N PHE A 51 8.19 9.60 38.93
CA PHE A 51 8.28 8.77 40.12
C PHE A 51 9.14 7.54 39.84
N ARG A 52 10.44 7.63 40.13
CA ARG A 52 11.40 6.51 39.97
C ARG A 52 11.60 5.73 41.26
N GLU A 53 11.77 4.43 41.12
CA GLU A 53 12.20 3.53 42.18
C GLU A 53 13.24 2.55 41.63
N VAL A 54 14.48 2.68 42.08
CA VAL A 54 15.57 1.77 41.71
C VAL A 54 15.85 0.84 42.90
N TYR A 55 15.86 -0.45 42.63
CA TYR A 55 16.02 -1.52 43.61
C TYR A 55 17.33 -2.29 43.40
N ASP A 56 17.87 -2.85 44.48
CA ASP A 56 18.97 -3.81 44.50
C ASP A 56 18.40 -5.23 44.49
N GLY A 57 18.67 -5.94 43.38
CA GLY A 57 18.23 -7.29 43.08
C GLY A 57 19.23 -8.39 43.44
N SER A 58 20.30 -8.11 44.18
CA SER A 58 21.36 -9.08 44.53
C SER A 58 20.86 -10.30 45.31
N GLY A 59 19.67 -10.19 45.92
CA GLY A 59 18.93 -11.29 46.56
C GLY A 59 18.18 -12.23 45.60
N GLY A 60 18.21 -11.96 44.30
CA GLY A 60 17.65 -12.75 43.20
C GLY A 60 16.16 -12.53 42.88
N GLY A 61 15.38 -11.96 43.81
CA GLY A 61 13.97 -11.66 43.58
C GLY A 61 13.74 -10.23 43.06
N LEU A 62 12.80 -10.08 42.13
CA LEU A 62 12.34 -8.77 41.66
C LEU A 62 11.15 -8.24 42.51
N PRO A 63 11.06 -6.93 42.80
CA PRO A 63 12.05 -5.90 42.46
C PRO A 63 13.29 -5.92 43.39
N GLY A 64 13.26 -6.62 44.52
CA GLY A 64 14.38 -6.64 45.47
C GLY A 64 14.25 -5.59 46.57
N ASN A 65 15.35 -5.00 47.02
CA ASN A 65 15.36 -3.99 48.09
C ASN A 65 15.46 -2.58 47.50
N LEU A 66 14.57 -1.66 47.90
CA LEU A 66 14.61 -0.28 47.41
C LEU A 66 15.97 0.37 47.75
N ALA A 67 16.72 0.74 46.72
CA ALA A 67 18.06 1.33 46.84
C ALA A 67 18.01 2.86 46.70
N ARG A 68 17.23 3.37 45.73
CA ARG A 68 17.06 4.82 45.49
C ARG A 68 15.63 5.13 45.06
N ALA A 69 14.96 5.99 45.83
CA ALA A 69 13.62 6.50 45.51
C ALA A 69 13.70 7.87 44.82
N GLU A 70 12.63 8.30 44.17
CA GLU A 70 12.52 9.63 43.59
C GLU A 70 12.91 10.74 44.59
N GLY A 71 13.79 11.64 44.14
CA GLY A 71 14.31 12.75 44.93
C GLY A 71 15.36 12.37 45.98
N ALA A 72 15.70 11.09 46.13
CA ALA A 72 16.79 10.66 46.99
C ALA A 72 18.16 11.04 46.41
N ALA A 73 19.12 11.33 47.30
CA ALA A 73 20.50 11.61 46.91
C ALA A 73 21.16 10.37 46.29
N ALA A 74 22.19 10.60 45.46
CA ALA A 74 23.04 9.55 44.90
C ALA A 74 23.58 8.63 46.00
N THR A 75 23.60 7.33 45.70
CA THR A 75 23.93 6.26 46.64
C THR A 75 25.43 6.01 46.71
N GLY A 76 26.18 6.37 45.66
CA GLY A 76 27.58 6.02 45.47
C GLY A 76 27.78 4.63 44.86
N ASP A 77 26.69 3.93 44.53
CA ASP A 77 26.68 2.75 43.68
C ASP A 77 26.38 3.18 42.25
N LEU A 78 27.30 2.89 41.33
CA LEU A 78 27.23 3.40 39.96
C LEU A 78 26.01 2.83 39.22
N GLU A 79 25.73 1.53 39.32
CA GLU A 79 24.59 0.96 38.57
C GLU A 79 23.25 1.53 39.05
N VAL A 80 23.11 1.72 40.38
CA VAL A 80 21.91 2.35 40.96
C VAL A 80 21.79 3.80 40.49
N ASP A 81 22.90 4.54 40.51
CA ASP A 81 22.90 5.97 40.23
C ASP A 81 22.74 6.25 38.72
N ASP A 82 23.38 5.48 37.85
CA ASP A 82 23.28 5.58 36.39
C ASP A 82 21.88 5.17 35.92
N THR A 83 21.33 4.05 36.42
CA THR A 83 19.93 3.67 36.11
C THR A 83 18.93 4.73 36.56
N TYR A 84 19.15 5.33 37.73
CA TYR A 84 18.29 6.41 38.22
C TYR A 84 18.36 7.65 37.33
N ASP A 85 19.57 8.07 36.96
CA ASP A 85 19.78 9.29 36.17
C ASP A 85 19.28 9.10 34.73
N THR A 86 19.64 7.99 34.06
CA THR A 86 19.19 7.67 32.68
C THR A 86 17.68 7.52 32.56
N SER A 87 17.02 6.85 33.50
CA SER A 87 15.55 6.77 33.50
C SER A 87 14.89 8.15 33.61
N GLY A 88 15.56 9.11 34.26
CA GLY A 88 15.13 10.50 34.29
C GLY A 88 15.29 11.21 32.95
N ASP A 89 16.38 10.97 32.25
CA ASP A 89 16.62 11.54 30.91
C ASP A 89 15.66 10.95 29.87
N PHE A 90 15.38 9.64 29.93
CA PHE A 90 14.37 9.02 29.09
C PHE A 90 12.97 9.57 29.38
N TYR A 91 12.61 9.79 30.66
CA TYR A 91 11.36 10.47 30.99
C TYR A 91 11.29 11.89 30.40
N ARG A 92 12.37 12.67 30.45
CA ARG A 92 12.38 14.03 29.86
C ARG A 92 12.29 14.00 28.34
N LEU A 93 12.89 13.01 27.68
CA LEU A 93 12.66 12.80 26.25
C LEU A 93 11.17 12.65 25.95
N LEU A 94 10.49 11.77 26.68
CA LEU A 94 9.05 11.57 26.52
C LEU A 94 8.27 12.83 26.87
N PHE A 95 8.56 13.47 28.00
CA PHE A 95 7.75 14.56 28.53
C PHE A 95 8.04 15.91 27.87
N ASP A 96 9.28 16.41 27.97
CA ASP A 96 9.67 17.73 27.47
C ASP A 96 9.83 17.74 25.94
N GLY A 97 10.36 16.64 25.39
CA GLY A 97 10.57 16.47 23.95
C GLY A 97 9.31 16.12 23.17
N LEU A 98 8.55 15.14 23.67
CA LEU A 98 7.48 14.47 22.92
C LEU A 98 6.08 14.67 23.52
N GLY A 99 5.96 15.32 24.68
CA GLY A 99 4.69 15.64 25.32
C GLY A 99 3.94 14.44 25.92
N ARG A 100 4.63 13.34 26.20
CA ARG A 100 4.08 12.12 26.82
C ARG A 100 4.50 12.02 28.29
N ASP A 101 3.51 11.86 29.17
CA ASP A 101 3.73 11.69 30.61
C ASP A 101 3.92 10.20 30.95
N SER A 102 5.18 9.77 31.11
CA SER A 102 5.58 8.38 31.41
C SER A 102 5.37 7.38 30.26
N LEU A 103 5.75 6.12 30.49
CA LEU A 103 5.61 5.03 29.52
C LEU A 103 4.14 4.76 29.17
N ASP A 104 3.25 4.84 30.16
CA ASP A 104 1.81 4.56 30.05
C ASP A 104 0.98 5.78 29.61
N GLY A 105 1.61 6.95 29.45
CA GLY A 105 0.92 8.21 29.14
C GLY A 105 0.11 8.77 30.32
N SER A 106 0.23 8.18 31.51
CA SER A 106 -0.58 8.49 32.69
C SER A 106 0.24 8.74 33.96
N GLY A 107 1.55 8.98 33.84
CA GLY A 107 2.42 9.27 34.97
C GLY A 107 2.76 8.04 35.82
N GLY A 108 2.76 6.83 35.23
CA GLY A 108 3.09 5.59 35.92
C GLY A 108 4.50 5.57 36.54
N THR A 109 4.69 4.76 37.59
CA THR A 109 5.98 4.58 38.28
C THR A 109 7.03 3.91 37.40
N TRP A 110 8.25 4.43 37.45
CA TRP A 110 9.42 3.90 36.77
C TRP A 110 10.20 3.00 37.72
N THR A 111 9.89 1.71 37.68
CA THR A 111 10.54 0.70 38.53
C THR A 111 11.70 0.06 37.78
N SER A 112 12.87 0.02 38.39
CA SER A 112 14.03 -0.70 37.89
C SER A 112 14.73 -1.49 38.99
N THR A 113 15.36 -2.60 38.63
CA THR A 113 16.21 -3.41 39.51
C THR A 113 17.59 -3.57 38.91
N VAL A 114 18.63 -3.20 39.64
CA VAL A 114 20.05 -3.42 39.28
C VAL A 114 20.65 -4.53 40.14
N HIS A 115 21.88 -4.95 39.83
CA HIS A 115 22.52 -6.10 40.47
C HIS A 115 21.65 -7.36 40.46
N TRP A 116 20.81 -7.51 39.44
CA TRP A 116 19.89 -8.63 39.40
C TRP A 116 20.67 -9.92 39.23
N ASN A 117 20.52 -10.82 40.20
CA ASN A 117 21.24 -12.08 40.24
C ASN A 117 20.29 -13.24 39.95
N ASP A 118 20.08 -13.51 38.66
CA ASP A 118 19.23 -14.59 38.17
C ASP A 118 19.96 -15.47 37.13
N GLY A 119 19.38 -16.63 36.81
CA GLY A 119 19.96 -17.59 35.87
C GLY A 119 20.00 -17.12 34.42
N ILE A 120 19.37 -15.99 34.09
CA ILE A 120 19.43 -15.38 32.76
C ILE A 120 20.65 -14.47 32.55
N CYS A 121 21.41 -14.16 33.61
CA CYS A 121 22.58 -13.29 33.48
C CYS A 121 23.68 -13.89 32.58
N PRO A 122 24.42 -13.06 31.82
CA PRO A 122 24.38 -11.60 31.79
C PRO A 122 23.35 -11.07 30.78
N ASN A 123 22.19 -10.57 31.25
CA ASN A 123 21.16 -10.01 30.39
C ASN A 123 20.38 -8.88 31.10
N ALA A 124 19.74 -8.01 30.33
CA ALA A 124 18.80 -7.01 30.81
C ALA A 124 17.42 -7.28 30.18
N ILE A 125 16.35 -6.92 30.88
CA ILE A 125 14.98 -7.07 30.36
C ILE A 125 14.03 -5.99 30.86
N TRP A 126 13.05 -5.68 30.05
CA TRP A 126 11.71 -5.28 30.47
C TRP A 126 10.81 -6.50 30.63
N ASN A 127 10.30 -6.73 31.84
CA ASN A 127 9.49 -7.92 32.12
C ASN A 127 7.96 -7.70 32.03
N GLY A 128 7.53 -6.56 31.51
CA GLY A 128 6.11 -6.14 31.49
C GLY A 128 5.69 -5.21 32.63
N ASN A 129 6.55 -5.05 33.65
CA ASN A 129 6.27 -4.20 34.82
C ASN A 129 7.45 -3.34 35.28
N GLN A 130 8.68 -3.80 35.07
CA GLN A 130 9.90 -3.11 35.49
C GLN A 130 11.07 -3.49 34.58
N VAL A 131 12.08 -2.64 34.58
CA VAL A 131 13.40 -2.97 34.04
C VAL A 131 14.19 -3.81 35.07
N ALA A 132 14.89 -4.83 34.63
CA ALA A 132 15.80 -5.62 35.46
C ALA A 132 17.12 -5.83 34.74
N LEU A 133 18.23 -5.43 35.38
CA LEU A 133 19.56 -5.42 34.80
C LEU A 133 20.50 -6.29 35.65
N CYS A 134 21.20 -7.22 35.00
CA CYS A 134 22.33 -7.92 35.62
C CYS A 134 23.54 -6.98 35.80
N ASP A 135 24.47 -7.37 36.69
CA ASP A 135 25.71 -6.62 36.93
C ASP A 135 26.43 -6.26 35.62
N GLY A 136 26.84 -5.00 35.51
CA GLY A 136 27.60 -4.47 34.38
C GLY A 136 26.79 -4.17 33.12
N LEU A 137 25.46 -4.08 33.21
CA LEU A 137 24.56 -3.74 32.09
C LEU A 137 23.78 -2.43 32.29
N ALA A 138 24.00 -1.72 33.40
CA ALA A 138 23.35 -0.45 33.71
C ALA A 138 23.98 0.75 32.97
N THR A 139 24.10 0.65 31.65
CA THR A 139 24.56 1.73 30.77
C THR A 139 23.35 2.51 30.27
N ASP A 140 23.55 3.73 29.80
CA ASP A 140 22.45 4.62 29.43
C ASP A 140 21.63 4.11 28.25
N ASP A 141 22.30 3.67 27.20
CA ASP A 141 21.67 3.07 26.02
C ASP A 141 20.87 1.80 26.37
N VAL A 142 21.41 0.89 27.18
CA VAL A 142 20.73 -0.34 27.62
C VAL A 142 19.57 -0.02 28.55
N VAL A 143 19.73 0.86 29.53
CA VAL A 143 18.64 1.25 30.44
C VAL A 143 17.49 1.87 29.65
N ALA A 144 17.78 2.77 28.70
CA ALA A 144 16.77 3.38 27.86
C ALA A 144 16.16 2.41 26.83
N HIS A 145 16.94 1.45 26.31
CA HIS A 145 16.46 0.33 25.49
C HIS A 145 15.39 -0.47 26.25
N GLU A 146 15.66 -0.87 27.49
CA GLU A 146 14.70 -1.63 28.29
C GLU A 146 13.43 -0.83 28.60
N PHE A 147 13.55 0.46 28.95
CA PHE A 147 12.35 1.28 29.15
C PHE A 147 11.56 1.50 27.86
N THR A 148 12.21 1.46 26.70
CA THR A 148 11.53 1.57 25.41
C THR A 148 10.68 0.34 25.09
N HIS A 149 11.07 -0.87 25.50
CA HIS A 149 10.15 -2.02 25.44
C HIS A 149 8.86 -1.75 26.22
N GLY A 150 8.96 -1.08 27.37
CA GLY A 150 7.81 -0.61 28.13
C GLY A 150 6.98 0.42 27.35
N LEU A 151 7.61 1.41 26.71
CA LEU A 151 6.92 2.36 25.83
C LEU A 151 6.17 1.62 24.71
N THR A 152 6.82 0.68 24.04
CA THR A 152 6.23 -0.15 22.98
C THR A 152 5.03 -0.93 23.51
N GLN A 153 5.12 -1.57 24.69
CA GLN A 153 4.01 -2.28 25.32
C GLN A 153 2.78 -1.38 25.54
N PHE A 154 2.98 -0.16 26.05
CA PHE A 154 1.89 0.77 26.37
C PHE A 154 1.39 1.58 25.17
N THR A 155 1.90 1.31 23.96
CA THR A 155 1.53 1.99 22.72
C THR A 155 1.15 0.99 21.63
N ALA A 156 2.02 0.71 20.66
CA ALA A 156 1.76 -0.22 19.56
C ALA A 156 1.55 -1.66 20.03
N ASN A 157 2.15 -2.03 21.17
CA ASN A 157 2.20 -3.38 21.72
C ASN A 157 2.66 -4.42 20.69
N LEU A 158 3.74 -4.08 19.96
CA LEU A 158 4.34 -4.91 18.92
C LEU A 158 4.63 -6.31 19.47
N ILE A 159 4.10 -7.33 18.79
CA ILE A 159 4.33 -8.73 19.14
C ILE A 159 5.82 -9.02 19.00
N TYR A 160 6.41 -9.61 20.03
CA TYR A 160 7.83 -9.93 20.09
C TYR A 160 8.17 -11.21 19.29
N GLN A 161 7.90 -11.17 17.99
CA GLN A 161 8.10 -12.26 17.05
C GLN A 161 8.20 -11.73 15.61
N ASN A 162 9.11 -12.27 14.80
CA ASN A 162 9.31 -11.92 13.38
C ASN A 162 9.44 -10.39 13.19
N GLN A 163 8.95 -9.82 12.09
CA GLN A 163 9.10 -8.38 11.78
C GLN A 163 8.52 -7.45 12.83
N SER A 164 7.38 -7.76 13.46
CA SER A 164 6.87 -6.93 14.56
C SER A 164 7.82 -6.93 15.76
N GLY A 165 8.49 -8.06 16.03
CA GLY A 165 9.50 -8.15 17.08
C GLY A 165 10.81 -7.46 16.68
N GLN A 166 11.19 -7.52 15.40
CA GLN A 166 12.34 -6.78 14.87
C GLN A 166 12.14 -5.27 14.96
N LEU A 167 10.91 -4.78 14.71
CA LEU A 167 10.54 -3.40 14.98
C LEU A 167 10.62 -3.09 16.47
N ASN A 168 10.11 -3.98 17.34
CA ASN A 168 10.15 -3.80 18.79
C ASN A 168 11.59 -3.59 19.29
N GLU A 169 12.52 -4.46 18.89
CA GLU A 169 13.95 -4.33 19.16
C GLU A 169 14.55 -3.05 18.59
N ALA A 170 14.26 -2.75 17.32
CA ALA A 170 14.84 -1.58 16.67
C ALA A 170 14.38 -0.27 17.31
N PHE A 171 13.12 -0.14 17.72
CA PHE A 171 12.69 1.03 18.48
C PHE A 171 13.45 1.14 19.79
N SER A 172 13.66 0.03 20.51
CA SER A 172 14.44 0.04 21.74
C SER A 172 15.89 0.48 21.52
N ASP A 173 16.56 0.01 20.48
CA ASP A 173 17.90 0.47 20.11
C ASP A 173 17.91 1.97 19.77
N ILE A 174 16.97 2.41 18.92
CA ILE A 174 16.88 3.80 18.46
C ILE A 174 16.72 4.78 19.61
N PHE A 175 15.82 4.48 20.54
CA PHE A 175 15.56 5.34 21.67
C PHE A 175 16.65 5.23 22.75
N GLY A 176 17.26 4.05 22.91
CA GLY A 176 18.43 3.83 23.76
C GLY A 176 19.60 4.71 23.33
N GLU A 177 20.04 4.55 22.10
CA GLU A 177 21.12 5.32 21.49
C GLU A 177 20.80 6.83 21.44
N ALA A 178 19.54 7.22 21.19
CA ALA A 178 19.18 8.64 21.23
C ALA A 178 19.47 9.28 22.60
N ILE A 179 19.31 8.52 23.70
CA ILE A 179 19.65 8.99 25.04
C ILE A 179 21.15 9.12 25.22
N ASP A 180 21.93 8.09 24.87
CA ASP A 180 23.41 8.13 24.92
C ASP A 180 23.97 9.36 24.17
N LEU A 181 23.49 9.60 22.95
CA LEU A 181 23.91 10.76 22.15
C LEU A 181 23.55 12.11 22.78
N TRP A 182 22.49 12.18 23.59
CA TRP A 182 22.06 13.41 24.25
C TRP A 182 22.71 13.64 25.62
N ASN A 183 23.15 12.60 26.31
CA ASN A 183 23.74 12.67 27.66
C ASN A 183 25.27 12.44 27.70
N GLY A 184 25.92 12.09 26.57
CA GLY A 184 27.38 11.95 26.44
C GLY A 184 28.22 13.23 26.67
N ASP A 185 29.51 13.06 26.96
CA ASP A 185 30.44 14.13 27.41
C ASP A 185 30.87 15.14 26.30
N VAL A 186 30.97 16.41 26.69
CA VAL A 186 30.98 17.63 25.85
C VAL A 186 32.37 18.26 25.64
N SER A 187 33.45 17.48 25.75
CA SER A 187 34.80 18.04 25.83
C SER A 187 35.51 18.38 24.50
N ASP A 188 34.90 18.17 23.30
CA ASP A 188 35.46 18.57 21.99
C ASP A 188 34.43 19.14 20.97
N VAL A 189 34.88 19.80 19.89
CA VAL A 189 34.07 20.63 18.95
C VAL A 189 33.53 19.86 17.72
N GLY A 190 32.20 19.71 17.57
CA GLY A 190 31.47 19.14 16.40
C GLY A 190 29.98 18.82 16.71
N PRO A 191 29.06 18.62 15.73
CA PRO A 191 27.62 18.44 16.03
C PRO A 191 27.22 16.96 16.26
N PRO A 192 26.27 16.64 17.17
CA PRO A 192 25.97 17.30 18.43
C PRO A 192 25.92 16.33 19.63
N GLY A 193 26.85 16.50 20.57
CA GLY A 193 26.53 16.55 22.00
C GLY A 193 26.43 18.03 22.37
N GLY A 194 25.21 18.53 22.55
CA GLY A 194 24.95 19.95 22.83
C GLY A 194 25.37 20.33 24.26
N THR A 195 24.77 21.38 24.82
CA THR A 195 24.92 21.58 26.28
C THR A 195 24.34 20.34 26.98
N PRO A 196 25.02 19.75 27.98
CA PRO A 196 24.47 18.59 28.71
C PRO A 196 23.09 18.90 29.26
N TRP A 197 22.29 17.86 29.52
CA TRP A 197 21.02 17.97 30.23
C TRP A 197 21.14 18.96 31.41
N PRO A 198 20.26 19.98 31.51
CA PRO A 198 20.38 20.99 32.56
C PRO A 198 20.40 20.37 33.96
N GLY A 199 21.59 20.39 34.59
CA GLY A 199 21.79 19.85 35.94
C GLY A 199 21.95 18.34 36.06
N GLY A 200 22.12 17.60 34.95
CA GLY A 200 22.48 16.19 34.95
C GLY A 200 23.99 15.96 35.07
N SER A 201 24.38 14.80 35.64
CA SER A 201 25.69 14.19 35.43
C SER A 201 25.88 14.00 33.92
N THR A 202 27.03 14.35 33.35
CA THR A 202 27.38 13.81 32.02
C THR A 202 27.51 12.31 32.18
N GLY A 203 26.73 11.53 31.43
CA GLY A 203 26.91 10.08 31.35
C GLY A 203 28.33 9.81 30.88
N GLY A 204 28.91 8.70 31.33
CA GLY A 204 30.29 8.32 30.99
C GLY A 204 30.55 8.09 29.49
N GLY A 205 29.51 8.21 28.64
CA GLY A 205 29.44 7.96 27.19
C GLY A 205 30.78 7.88 26.46
N LEU A 206 31.19 6.66 26.13
CA LEU A 206 32.36 6.33 25.30
C LEU A 206 32.20 6.76 23.84
N ASP A 207 30.97 7.03 23.39
CA ASP A 207 30.66 7.62 22.09
C ASP A 207 31.04 9.11 22.02
N THR A 208 31.69 9.62 23.08
CA THR A 208 32.37 10.90 23.10
C THR A 208 33.86 10.79 23.48
N PRO A 209 34.76 11.50 22.78
CA PRO A 209 34.56 12.28 21.57
C PRO A 209 34.81 11.42 20.33
N ASN A 210 33.78 11.20 19.48
CA ASN A 210 33.86 11.04 18.02
C ASN A 210 35.19 10.48 17.45
N THR A 211 35.74 9.42 18.05
CA THR A 211 36.91 8.78 17.48
C THR A 211 36.38 7.80 16.46
N ALA A 212 36.81 7.98 15.20
CA ALA A 212 36.47 7.03 14.16
C ALA A 212 36.80 5.62 14.67
N ARG A 213 35.77 4.77 14.73
CA ARG A 213 35.85 3.43 15.27
C ARG A 213 36.82 2.64 14.39
N THR A 214 37.79 1.95 15.00
CA THR A 214 38.91 1.33 14.25
C THR A 214 38.70 -0.13 13.88
N ASP A 215 37.67 -0.75 14.42
CA ASP A 215 37.32 -2.17 14.29
C ASP A 215 36.49 -2.47 13.04
N CYS A 216 35.45 -1.68 12.75
CA CYS A 216 34.60 -1.88 11.56
C CYS A 216 35.13 -1.16 10.30
N ASN A 217 36.07 -0.20 10.45
CA ASN A 217 36.60 0.66 9.37
C ASN A 217 35.50 1.30 8.48
N ASP A 218 34.36 1.61 9.09
CA ASP A 218 33.17 2.16 8.43
C ASP A 218 33.15 3.70 8.41
N GLY A 219 34.12 4.32 9.11
CA GLY A 219 34.27 5.77 9.21
C GLY A 219 33.27 6.44 10.16
N SER A 220 32.42 5.68 10.85
CA SER A 220 31.54 6.20 11.90
C SER A 220 32.30 6.36 13.21
N ALA A 221 31.78 7.24 14.05
CA ALA A 221 32.32 7.55 15.36
C ALA A 221 31.31 7.32 16.51
N ARG A 222 30.10 6.82 16.20
CA ARG A 222 28.97 6.57 17.11
C ARG A 222 28.02 5.51 16.54
N TRP A 223 26.87 5.24 17.16
CA TRP A 223 25.86 4.25 16.75
C TRP A 223 26.17 2.83 17.20
N ARG A 224 26.61 2.66 18.45
CA ARG A 224 26.85 1.35 19.07
C ARG A 224 25.87 1.13 20.19
N LEU A 225 25.43 -0.12 20.31
CA LEU A 225 24.65 -0.55 21.45
C LEU A 225 25.52 -1.42 22.34
N GLY A 226 25.62 -1.05 23.60
CA GLY A 226 26.20 -1.80 24.70
C GLY A 226 27.71 -1.63 24.85
N GLU A 227 28.35 -0.69 24.17
CA GLU A 227 29.80 -0.49 24.19
C GLU A 227 30.37 -0.14 25.57
N GLU A 228 29.54 0.40 26.47
CA GLU A 228 29.91 0.67 27.85
C GLU A 228 29.64 -0.50 28.80
N THR A 229 28.97 -1.54 28.31
CA THR A 229 28.59 -2.68 29.13
C THR A 229 29.78 -3.60 29.36
N SER A 230 29.64 -4.52 30.32
CA SER A 230 30.59 -5.61 30.52
C SER A 230 30.67 -6.63 29.37
N LEU A 231 29.79 -6.52 28.37
CA LEU A 231 29.74 -7.38 27.19
C LEU A 231 30.44 -6.79 25.95
N ASP A 232 30.94 -5.55 26.05
CA ASP A 232 31.26 -4.69 24.91
C ASP A 232 30.04 -4.49 23.97
N ALA A 233 30.22 -3.74 22.89
CA ALA A 233 29.15 -3.49 21.93
C ALA A 233 28.58 -4.80 21.35
N ILE A 234 27.26 -4.87 21.24
CA ILE A 234 26.52 -6.04 20.75
C ILE A 234 25.87 -5.81 19.38
N ARG A 235 25.61 -4.56 19.01
CA ARG A 235 25.04 -4.15 17.71
C ARG A 235 25.64 -2.83 17.24
N ASP A 236 25.46 -2.54 15.96
CA ASP A 236 25.91 -1.30 15.31
C ASP A 236 24.82 -0.78 14.39
N MET A 237 24.26 0.40 14.65
CA MET A 237 23.18 0.93 13.82
C MET A 237 23.71 1.57 12.53
N TRP A 238 24.97 2.01 12.49
CA TRP A 238 25.56 2.62 11.30
C TRP A 238 26.06 1.59 10.27
N PHE A 239 26.59 0.48 10.78
CA PHE A 239 27.06 -0.64 9.97
C PHE A 239 26.70 -1.99 10.62
N PRO A 240 25.41 -2.39 10.58
CA PRO A 240 24.90 -3.62 11.22
C PRO A 240 25.69 -4.89 10.89
N GLU A 241 26.25 -4.97 9.68
CA GLU A 241 27.07 -6.09 9.23
C GLU A 241 28.30 -6.32 10.11
N CYS A 242 28.76 -5.30 10.85
CA CYS A 242 29.89 -5.45 11.78
C CYS A 242 29.60 -6.47 12.89
N PHE A 243 28.33 -6.63 13.27
CA PHE A 243 27.87 -7.63 14.23
C PHE A 243 27.07 -8.77 13.59
N GLY A 244 27.01 -8.81 12.25
CA GLY A 244 26.34 -9.85 11.48
C GLY A 244 24.84 -9.60 11.28
N ASP A 245 24.36 -8.41 11.58
CA ASP A 245 22.96 -8.06 11.37
C ASP A 245 22.75 -7.47 9.96
N PRO A 246 21.59 -7.71 9.32
CA PRO A 246 21.25 -7.11 8.04
C PRO A 246 21.03 -5.60 8.13
N PRO A 247 21.65 -4.79 7.26
CA PRO A 247 21.39 -3.34 7.14
C PRO A 247 20.12 -3.03 6.32
N SER A 248 19.60 -4.03 5.60
CA SER A 248 18.42 -3.93 4.75
C SER A 248 17.77 -5.29 4.60
N THR A 249 16.47 -5.32 4.30
CA THR A 249 15.73 -6.54 3.93
C THR A 249 16.29 -7.24 2.69
N THR A 250 16.88 -6.46 1.78
CA THR A 250 17.48 -6.96 0.54
C THR A 250 18.89 -7.54 0.74
N ASP A 251 19.48 -7.36 1.92
CA ASP A 251 20.80 -7.89 2.22
C ASP A 251 20.76 -9.42 2.40
N PRO A 252 21.73 -10.18 1.87
CA PRO A 252 21.81 -11.63 2.08
C PRO A 252 21.77 -12.06 3.55
N LEU A 253 22.29 -11.24 4.48
CA LEU A 253 22.25 -11.50 5.92
C LEU A 253 20.82 -11.55 6.46
N TYR A 254 19.86 -10.88 5.82
CA TYR A 254 18.48 -10.88 6.30
C TYR A 254 17.89 -12.29 6.21
N ASN A 255 18.01 -12.92 5.05
CA ASN A 255 17.58 -14.31 4.87
C ASN A 255 18.39 -15.29 5.72
N GLN A 256 19.65 -14.97 6.02
CA GLN A 256 20.54 -15.83 6.80
C GLN A 256 20.21 -15.80 8.30
N ASN A 257 19.95 -14.61 8.85
CA ASN A 257 19.96 -14.37 10.29
C ASN A 257 18.60 -13.89 10.83
N ALA A 258 17.73 -13.31 10.00
CA ALA A 258 16.45 -12.72 10.43
C ALA A 258 15.19 -13.54 10.05
N CYS A 259 15.32 -14.62 9.27
CA CYS A 259 14.17 -15.39 8.75
C CYS A 259 13.92 -16.75 9.43
N GLY A 260 14.82 -17.18 10.32
CA GLY A 260 14.72 -18.48 11.01
C GLY A 260 13.85 -18.41 12.28
N PRO A 261 13.40 -19.56 12.81
CA PRO A 261 12.59 -19.59 14.05
C PRO A 261 13.39 -19.29 15.32
N SER A 262 14.73 -19.25 15.22
CA SER A 262 15.61 -18.82 16.30
C SER A 262 15.34 -17.38 16.66
N ASP A 263 15.64 -17.00 17.91
CA ASP A 263 15.54 -15.62 18.34
C ASP A 263 14.16 -15.00 18.02
N ASN A 264 13.10 -15.77 18.27
CA ASN A 264 11.72 -15.36 18.00
C ASN A 264 11.49 -14.88 16.56
N GLY A 265 12.14 -15.48 15.56
CA GLY A 265 12.05 -14.93 14.19
C GLY A 265 13.12 -13.88 13.91
N GLY A 266 14.30 -14.01 14.53
CA GLY A 266 15.42 -13.09 14.39
C GLY A 266 15.12 -11.66 14.81
N VAL A 267 14.46 -11.45 15.95
CA VAL A 267 14.06 -10.12 16.42
C VAL A 267 15.27 -9.20 16.64
N HIS A 268 16.35 -9.69 17.25
CA HIS A 268 17.54 -8.89 17.47
C HIS A 268 18.30 -8.66 16.17
N SER A 269 18.41 -9.67 15.29
CA SER A 269 19.14 -9.50 14.04
C SER A 269 18.40 -8.63 13.02
N GLY A 270 17.11 -8.88 12.79
CA GLY A 270 16.33 -8.11 11.83
C GLY A 270 16.11 -6.65 12.23
N SER A 271 16.30 -6.30 13.51
CA SER A 271 16.28 -4.92 13.99
C SER A 271 17.25 -4.00 13.25
N GLY A 272 18.37 -4.57 12.76
CA GLY A 272 19.40 -3.88 11.98
C GLY A 272 18.86 -3.08 10.80
N VAL A 273 17.75 -3.50 10.20
CA VAL A 273 17.11 -2.82 9.07
C VAL A 273 16.57 -1.44 9.47
N LEU A 274 15.77 -1.37 10.54
CA LEU A 274 15.18 -0.10 10.98
C LEU A 274 16.22 0.75 11.74
N ASN A 275 17.12 0.11 12.51
CA ASN A 275 18.28 0.77 13.12
C ASN A 275 19.10 1.51 12.08
N HIS A 276 19.37 0.86 10.94
CA HIS A 276 20.17 1.45 9.88
C HIS A 276 19.50 2.65 9.24
N SER A 277 18.19 2.57 9.00
CA SER A 277 17.42 3.71 8.51
C SER A 277 17.57 4.91 9.46
N PHE A 278 17.40 4.72 10.76
CA PHE A 278 17.47 5.80 11.74
C PHE A 278 18.83 6.49 11.74
N ALA A 279 19.92 5.72 11.83
CA ALA A 279 21.28 6.26 11.83
C ALA A 279 21.57 7.06 10.54
N MET A 280 21.17 6.54 9.37
CA MET A 280 21.31 7.26 8.10
C MET A 280 20.47 8.52 8.02
N LEU A 281 19.27 8.51 8.58
CA LEU A 281 18.37 9.67 8.58
C LEU A 281 18.93 10.81 9.44
N VAL A 282 19.62 10.46 10.53
CA VAL A 282 20.24 11.44 11.43
C VAL A 282 21.52 12.03 10.84
N ASP A 283 22.44 11.21 10.32
CA ASP A 283 23.78 11.63 9.89
C ASP A 283 23.96 11.80 8.38
N GLY A 284 23.03 11.28 7.59
CA GLY A 284 23.10 11.24 6.14
C GLY A 284 24.03 10.14 5.63
N LYS A 285 23.61 9.42 4.60
CA LYS A 285 24.40 8.33 3.98
C LYS A 285 23.96 8.10 2.53
N ASP A 286 24.89 7.66 1.70
CA ASP A 286 24.56 7.02 0.42
C ASP A 286 24.43 5.51 0.65
N PHE A 287 23.26 4.94 0.40
CA PHE A 287 23.00 3.51 0.62
C PHE A 287 21.93 3.00 -0.37
N ASN A 288 22.17 1.83 -0.97
CA ASN A 288 21.24 1.16 -1.89
C ASN A 288 20.63 2.05 -2.98
N GLY A 289 21.42 2.98 -3.54
CA GLY A 289 20.98 3.88 -4.61
C GLY A 289 20.17 5.09 -4.14
N GLN A 290 19.97 5.26 -2.83
CA GLN A 290 19.43 6.46 -2.21
C GLN A 290 20.54 7.33 -1.63
N THR A 291 20.40 8.64 -1.76
CA THR A 291 21.24 9.63 -1.07
C THR A 291 20.39 10.31 -0.02
N ILE A 292 20.64 9.97 1.25
CA ILE A 292 19.89 10.50 2.39
C ILE A 292 20.64 11.71 2.95
N SER A 293 19.99 12.86 2.95
CA SER A 293 20.47 14.07 3.62
C SER A 293 20.07 14.03 5.10
N PRO A 294 20.95 14.47 6.02
CA PRO A 294 20.66 14.43 7.45
C PRO A 294 19.52 15.38 7.82
N ILE A 295 18.54 14.88 8.58
CA ILE A 295 17.50 15.72 9.21
C ILE A 295 17.81 16.03 10.67
N GLY A 296 18.78 15.33 11.26
CA GLY A 296 19.22 15.46 12.64
C GLY A 296 18.35 14.71 13.66
N LEU A 297 18.94 14.47 14.85
CA LEU A 297 18.41 13.56 15.86
C LEU A 297 17.00 13.94 16.35
N THR A 298 16.78 15.21 16.71
CA THR A 298 15.49 15.68 17.23
C THR A 298 14.33 15.43 16.27
N LYS A 299 14.52 15.68 14.97
CA LYS A 299 13.49 15.45 13.95
C LYS A 299 13.26 13.95 13.73
N ALA A 300 14.33 13.17 13.63
CA ALA A 300 14.23 11.72 13.44
C ALA A 300 13.48 11.05 14.60
N VAL A 301 13.84 11.36 15.86
CA VAL A 301 13.16 10.82 17.05
C VAL A 301 11.67 11.16 17.05
N ALA A 302 11.28 12.38 16.64
CA ALA A 302 9.87 12.76 16.56
C ALA A 302 9.07 11.93 15.55
N VAL A 303 9.65 11.62 14.38
CA VAL A 303 9.02 10.76 13.36
C VAL A 303 8.81 9.35 13.91
N TYR A 304 9.87 8.76 14.44
CA TYR A 304 9.86 7.40 14.97
C TYR A 304 8.91 7.24 16.15
N PHE A 305 8.92 8.20 17.08
CA PHE A 305 7.96 8.23 18.19
C PHE A 305 6.52 8.30 17.69
N ARG A 306 6.24 9.16 16.71
CA ARG A 306 4.88 9.28 16.17
C ARG A 306 4.43 7.98 15.50
N ALA A 307 5.29 7.36 14.70
CA ALA A 307 4.97 6.11 14.04
C ALA A 307 4.60 5.03 15.05
N LEU A 308 5.45 4.83 16.06
CA LEU A 308 5.23 3.86 17.13
C LEU A 308 3.96 4.14 17.93
N THR A 309 3.72 5.40 18.32
CA THR A 309 2.69 5.73 19.31
C THR A 309 1.32 6.06 18.74
N VAL A 310 1.24 6.43 17.45
CA VAL A 310 -0.02 6.87 16.81
C VAL A 310 -0.56 5.84 15.83
N TYR A 311 0.32 5.13 15.09
CA TYR A 311 -0.12 4.35 13.94
C TYR A 311 0.15 2.85 14.06
N MET A 312 1.30 2.45 14.60
CA MET A 312 1.67 1.05 14.66
C MET A 312 0.74 0.27 15.59
N THR A 313 0.55 -1.01 15.26
CA THR A 313 -0.25 -1.94 16.05
C THR A 313 0.54 -3.21 16.31
N ALA A 314 -0.02 -4.10 17.12
CA ALA A 314 0.69 -5.29 17.60
C ALA A 314 1.24 -6.19 16.47
N GLY A 315 0.57 -6.22 15.31
CA GLY A 315 0.94 -7.06 14.17
C GLY A 315 1.72 -6.34 13.07
N THR A 316 2.10 -5.07 13.27
CA THR A 316 2.75 -4.29 12.21
C THR A 316 4.04 -4.95 11.73
N ASP A 317 4.13 -5.13 10.41
CA ASP A 317 5.29 -5.66 9.71
C ASP A 317 6.09 -4.53 9.01
N PHE A 318 7.11 -4.87 8.23
CA PHE A 318 7.96 -3.83 7.61
C PHE A 318 7.26 -3.01 6.50
N PRO A 319 6.52 -3.61 5.55
CA PRO A 319 5.76 -2.83 4.57
C PRO A 319 4.74 -1.89 5.22
N GLU A 320 4.03 -2.36 6.25
CA GLU A 320 3.16 -1.49 7.04
C GLU A 320 3.96 -0.40 7.75
N ALA A 321 5.07 -0.74 8.41
CA ALA A 321 5.92 0.23 9.08
C ALA A 321 6.41 1.33 8.13
N GLU A 322 6.84 1.03 6.90
CA GLU A 322 7.20 2.03 5.90
C GLU A 322 6.08 3.04 5.65
N THR A 323 4.86 2.53 5.43
CA THR A 323 3.68 3.37 5.21
C THR A 323 3.41 4.28 6.42
N LEU A 324 3.51 3.72 7.63
CA LEU A 324 3.23 4.43 8.87
C LEU A 324 4.32 5.45 9.25
N MET A 325 5.59 5.15 8.92
CA MET A 325 6.72 6.08 9.06
C MET A 325 6.56 7.28 8.11
N ASN A 326 6.15 7.03 6.87
CA ASN A 326 5.87 8.09 5.89
C ASN A 326 4.68 8.95 6.31
N GLN A 327 3.61 8.34 6.84
CA GLN A 327 2.48 9.07 7.39
C GLN A 327 2.89 9.91 8.61
N ALA A 328 3.75 9.38 9.48
CA ALA A 328 4.27 10.10 10.62
C ALA A 328 5.08 11.35 10.23
N ALA A 329 5.92 11.22 9.20
CA ALA A 329 6.67 12.35 8.66
C ALA A 329 5.76 13.39 8.01
N ALA A 330 4.73 12.96 7.27
CA ALA A 330 3.76 13.86 6.65
C ALA A 330 3.01 14.73 7.68
N ASP A 331 2.60 14.13 8.80
CA ASP A 331 1.92 14.84 9.89
C ASP A 331 2.83 15.87 10.60
N LEU A 332 4.15 15.66 10.56
CA LEU A 332 5.14 16.54 11.16
C LEU A 332 5.47 17.76 10.28
N VAL A 333 5.12 17.79 8.99
CA VAL A 333 5.46 18.90 8.09
C VAL A 333 4.88 20.23 8.61
N ASN A 334 5.73 21.24 8.72
CA ASN A 334 5.49 22.56 9.33
C ASN A 334 5.35 22.58 10.86
N SER A 335 5.66 21.48 11.55
CA SER A 335 5.83 21.47 13.01
C SER A 335 7.27 21.79 13.41
N SER A 336 7.51 21.98 14.70
CA SER A 336 8.85 22.16 15.28
C SER A 336 8.98 21.23 16.49
N PRO A 337 9.46 19.98 16.31
CA PRO A 337 9.74 19.08 17.41
C PRO A 337 10.63 19.73 18.48
N ASN A 338 10.34 19.50 19.76
CA ASN A 338 11.12 20.09 20.84
C ASN A 338 12.46 19.37 21.01
N ASP A 339 13.52 20.12 21.33
CA ASP A 339 14.75 19.54 21.85
C ASP A 339 14.47 19.02 23.28
N PRO A 340 14.61 17.71 23.55
CA PRO A 340 14.26 17.14 24.85
C PRO A 340 15.12 17.68 26.00
N ARG A 341 16.33 18.15 25.73
CA ARG A 341 17.24 18.68 26.76
C ARG A 341 16.80 20.04 27.27
N THR A 342 16.09 20.81 26.45
CA THR A 342 15.67 22.18 26.78
C THR A 342 14.17 22.35 26.88
N GLY A 343 13.38 21.41 26.35
CA GLY A 343 11.93 21.51 26.21
C GLY A 343 11.49 22.63 25.26
N THR A 344 12.40 23.15 24.43
CA THR A 344 12.11 24.26 23.51
C THR A 344 11.98 23.77 22.08
N PRO A 345 11.12 24.40 21.24
CA PRO A 345 11.00 24.04 19.83
C PRO A 345 12.35 24.11 19.11
N GLY A 346 12.69 23.04 18.39
CA GLY A 346 13.83 22.96 17.49
C GLY A 346 13.52 23.53 16.10
N ASP A 347 14.31 23.12 15.11
CA ASP A 347 14.11 23.53 13.73
C ASP A 347 12.79 23.00 13.15
N VAL A 348 12.22 23.75 12.21
CA VAL A 348 10.99 23.36 11.51
C VAL A 348 11.23 22.07 10.73
N PHE A 349 10.31 21.11 10.88
CA PHE A 349 10.25 19.90 10.06
C PHE A 349 9.61 20.25 8.70
N THR A 350 10.33 20.01 7.63
CA THR A 350 10.01 20.44 6.26
C THR A 350 9.52 19.28 5.41
N GLN A 351 8.99 19.57 4.21
CA GLN A 351 8.67 18.53 3.24
C GLN A 351 9.94 17.77 2.81
N ASP A 352 11.06 18.46 2.64
CA ASP A 352 12.34 17.84 2.30
C ASP A 352 12.76 16.81 3.37
N ASP A 353 12.52 17.10 4.66
CA ASP A 353 12.77 16.15 5.76
C ASP A 353 11.87 14.90 5.64
N ALA A 354 10.60 15.08 5.29
CA ALA A 354 9.68 13.95 5.06
C ALA A 354 10.12 13.09 3.86
N ASP A 355 10.62 13.73 2.81
CA ASP A 355 11.16 13.02 1.65
C ASP A 355 12.42 12.21 2.02
N GLN A 356 13.24 12.67 3.00
CA GLN A 356 14.38 11.90 3.51
C GLN A 356 13.95 10.68 4.34
N VAL A 357 12.85 10.78 5.10
CA VAL A 357 12.26 9.62 5.79
C VAL A 357 11.90 8.54 4.78
N ALA A 358 11.14 8.92 3.73
CA ALA A 358 10.74 8.00 2.66
C ALA A 358 11.95 7.40 1.95
N ALA A 359 12.96 8.21 1.61
CA ALA A 359 14.20 7.72 1.01
C ALA A 359 14.92 6.69 1.89
N SER A 360 14.94 6.89 3.22
CA SER A 360 15.58 5.95 4.15
C SER A 360 14.84 4.61 4.26
N MET A 361 13.50 4.62 4.23
CA MET A 361 12.67 3.39 4.23
C MET A 361 12.91 2.57 2.95
N ILE A 362 12.95 3.26 1.80
CA ILE A 362 13.27 2.64 0.50
C ILE A 362 14.70 2.08 0.51
N ALA A 363 15.66 2.81 1.08
CA ALA A 363 17.07 2.39 1.09
C ALA A 363 17.28 1.07 1.83
N VAL A 364 16.56 0.87 2.94
CA VAL A 364 16.62 -0.38 3.73
C VAL A 364 15.62 -1.44 3.25
N GLY A 365 14.81 -1.11 2.24
CA GLY A 365 13.89 -2.03 1.56
C GLY A 365 12.71 -2.48 2.42
N MET A 366 12.12 -1.63 3.26
CA MET A 366 11.04 -2.05 4.18
C MET A 366 9.85 -2.71 3.47
N SER A 367 9.50 -2.27 2.26
CA SER A 367 8.46 -2.90 1.41
C SER A 367 8.97 -4.06 0.55
N GLU A 368 10.26 -4.37 0.58
CA GLU A 368 10.84 -5.45 -0.21
C GLU A 368 10.52 -6.82 0.41
N PRO A 369 10.34 -7.85 -0.43
CA PRO A 369 10.05 -9.18 0.03
C PRO A 369 11.23 -9.79 0.76
N VAL A 370 10.93 -10.47 1.86
CA VAL A 370 11.94 -11.16 2.66
C VAL A 370 11.59 -12.61 2.92
N CYS A 371 12.56 -13.40 3.36
CA CYS A 371 12.35 -14.77 3.82
C CYS A 371 11.74 -15.71 2.78
N GLY A 372 12.05 -15.47 1.49
CA GLY A 372 11.51 -16.26 0.38
C GLY A 372 10.04 -15.99 0.05
N GLN A 373 9.44 -14.94 0.64
CA GLN A 373 8.17 -14.39 0.17
C GLN A 373 8.40 -13.69 -1.17
N ALA A 374 7.42 -13.68 -2.08
CA ALA A 374 7.35 -12.68 -3.14
C ALA A 374 6.57 -11.47 -2.56
N PRO A 375 6.87 -10.22 -2.94
CA PRO A 375 6.26 -9.07 -2.28
C PRO A 375 4.84 -8.92 -2.78
N PRO A 376 3.89 -8.43 -1.95
CA PRO A 376 2.76 -7.75 -2.52
C PRO A 376 3.29 -6.46 -3.16
N GLY A 377 3.55 -6.53 -4.47
CA GLY A 377 3.63 -5.31 -5.28
C GLY A 377 2.33 -4.51 -5.15
N PRO A 378 2.28 -3.27 -5.66
CA PRO A 378 1.00 -2.56 -5.73
C PRO A 378 -0.04 -3.47 -6.40
N PRO A 379 -1.31 -3.42 -5.97
CA PRO A 379 -2.36 -4.14 -6.67
C PRO A 379 -2.28 -3.82 -8.16
N PRO A 380 -2.57 -4.79 -9.04
CA PRO A 380 -2.49 -4.59 -10.47
C PRO A 380 -3.36 -3.39 -10.87
N SER A 381 -3.03 -2.70 -11.96
CA SER A 381 -3.74 -1.47 -12.37
C SER A 381 -5.22 -1.67 -12.75
N ASN A 382 -5.72 -2.88 -12.62
CA ASN A 382 -7.11 -3.27 -12.82
C ASN A 382 -7.69 -4.01 -11.61
N ASP A 383 -7.12 -3.79 -10.43
CA ASP A 383 -7.62 -4.28 -9.14
C ASP A 383 -9.04 -3.76 -8.86
N ASP A 384 -9.27 -2.50 -9.19
CA ASP A 384 -10.58 -1.88 -9.09
C ASP A 384 -11.38 -1.99 -10.39
N CYS A 385 -12.67 -2.29 -10.26
CA CYS A 385 -13.65 -2.26 -11.36
C CYS A 385 -13.58 -0.98 -12.19
N ALA A 386 -13.36 0.17 -11.55
CA ALA A 386 -13.28 1.47 -12.23
C ALA A 386 -12.09 1.57 -13.20
N GLU A 387 -11.05 0.78 -12.98
CA GLU A 387 -9.80 0.78 -13.74
C GLU A 387 -9.69 -0.42 -14.71
N ALA A 388 -10.80 -1.16 -14.90
CA ALA A 388 -10.87 -2.35 -15.74
C ALA A 388 -10.16 -2.19 -17.10
N ILE A 389 -9.23 -3.10 -17.42
CA ILE A 389 -8.46 -3.07 -18.67
C ILE A 389 -9.31 -3.56 -19.85
N THR A 390 -9.16 -2.96 -21.03
CA THR A 390 -9.90 -3.36 -22.23
C THR A 390 -9.40 -4.71 -22.76
N LEU A 391 -10.32 -5.67 -22.95
CA LEU A 391 -10.06 -6.95 -23.61
C LEU A 391 -10.12 -6.84 -25.13
N PHE A 392 -9.37 -7.69 -25.81
CA PHE A 392 -9.52 -7.98 -27.23
C PHE A 392 -9.84 -9.47 -27.44
N VAL A 393 -10.41 -9.81 -28.60
CA VAL A 393 -10.69 -11.20 -28.98
C VAL A 393 -9.38 -11.98 -29.15
N GLY A 394 -9.25 -13.10 -28.46
CA GLY A 394 -8.05 -13.92 -28.33
C GLY A 394 -7.51 -13.95 -26.90
N LEU A 395 -6.22 -14.24 -26.77
CA LEU A 395 -5.55 -14.43 -25.48
C LEU A 395 -5.12 -13.09 -24.87
N ASN A 396 -5.59 -12.81 -23.67
CA ASN A 396 -5.23 -11.64 -22.87
C ASN A 396 -4.45 -12.11 -21.64
N ASP A 397 -3.32 -11.47 -21.32
CA ASP A 397 -2.55 -11.84 -20.13
C ASP A 397 -3.29 -11.41 -18.85
N ILE A 398 -3.27 -12.29 -17.85
CA ILE A 398 -3.90 -12.07 -16.54
C ILE A 398 -2.91 -12.34 -15.41
N ASP A 399 -2.93 -11.48 -14.40
CA ASP A 399 -2.09 -11.58 -13.20
C ASP A 399 -2.88 -11.02 -12.01
N SER A 400 -3.31 -11.91 -11.12
CA SER A 400 -4.03 -11.55 -9.90
C SER A 400 -3.11 -11.44 -8.68
N ASN A 401 -1.79 -11.56 -8.86
CA ASN A 401 -0.87 -11.38 -7.75
C ASN A 401 -1.05 -9.97 -7.17
N ASN A 402 -1.23 -9.93 -5.85
CA ASN A 402 -1.40 -8.70 -5.07
C ASN A 402 -2.73 -7.99 -5.29
N ALA A 403 -3.65 -8.61 -6.05
CA ALA A 403 -5.01 -8.09 -6.17
C ALA A 403 -5.72 -8.14 -4.82
N THR A 404 -6.47 -7.10 -4.50
CA THR A 404 -7.34 -7.03 -3.32
C THR A 404 -8.74 -7.54 -3.66
N SER A 405 -9.59 -7.72 -2.65
CA SER A 405 -10.99 -8.12 -2.83
C SER A 405 -11.88 -6.88 -2.81
N GLY A 406 -12.34 -6.41 -3.98
CA GLY A 406 -13.08 -5.13 -4.10
C GLY A 406 -14.49 -5.21 -4.70
N GLY A 407 -14.82 -6.33 -5.37
CA GLY A 407 -16.08 -6.50 -6.10
C GLY A 407 -17.33 -6.82 -5.27
N PRO A 408 -18.52 -6.77 -5.89
CA PRO A 408 -19.74 -7.28 -5.26
C PRO A 408 -19.63 -8.80 -5.01
N PRO A 409 -20.28 -9.36 -3.98
CA PRO A 409 -20.30 -10.79 -3.77
C PRO A 409 -20.94 -11.50 -4.97
N GLY A 410 -20.36 -12.63 -5.40
CA GLY A 410 -20.92 -13.44 -6.49
C GLY A 410 -22.26 -14.06 -6.11
N ASP A 411 -23.20 -14.10 -7.06
CA ASP A 411 -24.48 -14.79 -6.91
C ASP A 411 -24.39 -16.20 -7.51
N SER A 412 -24.02 -17.17 -6.67
CA SER A 412 -23.87 -18.58 -7.06
C SER A 412 -25.18 -19.24 -7.50
N SER A 413 -26.35 -18.63 -7.23
CA SER A 413 -27.63 -19.17 -7.70
C SER A 413 -27.79 -19.08 -9.22
N GLN A 414 -27.04 -18.20 -9.88
CA GLN A 414 -27.05 -18.00 -11.33
C GLN A 414 -26.13 -18.96 -12.09
N CYS A 415 -25.24 -19.66 -11.37
CA CYS A 415 -24.33 -20.68 -11.90
C CYS A 415 -24.30 -21.91 -10.97
N ALA A 416 -25.48 -22.41 -10.63
CA ALA A 416 -25.61 -23.53 -9.72
C ALA A 416 -24.85 -24.77 -10.24
N GLY A 417 -23.97 -25.32 -9.41
CA GLY A 417 -23.20 -26.53 -9.74
C GLY A 417 -21.83 -26.27 -10.38
N THR A 418 -21.43 -25.01 -10.54
CA THR A 418 -20.08 -24.63 -10.99
C THR A 418 -19.16 -24.23 -9.84
N PHE A 419 -19.51 -24.50 -8.58
CA PHE A 419 -18.67 -24.31 -7.38
C PHE A 419 -18.04 -22.91 -7.19
N LEU A 420 -18.75 -21.83 -7.56
CA LEU A 420 -18.31 -20.46 -7.30
C LEU A 420 -17.96 -20.26 -5.80
N GLY A 421 -16.76 -19.76 -5.53
CA GLY A 421 -16.16 -19.66 -4.20
C GLY A 421 -16.40 -18.30 -3.52
N ASP A 422 -15.36 -17.82 -2.84
CA ASP A 422 -15.32 -16.52 -2.15
C ASP A 422 -15.29 -15.33 -3.11
N VAL A 423 -14.85 -15.55 -4.36
CA VAL A 423 -14.65 -14.51 -5.38
C VAL A 423 -13.73 -13.39 -4.86
N GLY A 424 -12.58 -13.78 -4.31
CA GLY A 424 -11.57 -12.90 -3.71
C GLY A 424 -10.39 -12.60 -4.64
N ASN A 425 -9.54 -11.63 -4.26
CA ASN A 425 -8.32 -11.22 -5.00
C ASN A 425 -8.58 -11.02 -6.50
N ASP A 426 -9.46 -10.08 -6.81
CA ASP A 426 -10.07 -9.97 -8.13
C ASP A 426 -9.44 -8.91 -9.02
N ILE A 427 -9.38 -9.21 -10.32
CA ILE A 427 -8.93 -8.28 -11.35
C ILE A 427 -10.03 -8.08 -12.38
N TRP A 428 -10.11 -6.86 -12.89
CA TRP A 428 -11.22 -6.38 -13.71
C TRP A 428 -10.82 -6.11 -15.13
N TYR A 429 -11.71 -6.49 -16.03
CA TYR A 429 -11.57 -6.28 -17.45
C TYR A 429 -12.87 -5.76 -18.03
N ARG A 430 -12.80 -5.04 -19.14
CA ARG A 430 -13.96 -4.54 -19.87
C ARG A 430 -13.93 -4.98 -21.33
N TYR A 431 -15.08 -5.35 -21.85
CA TYR A 431 -15.26 -5.74 -23.24
C TYR A 431 -16.33 -4.85 -23.89
N LEU A 432 -16.01 -4.34 -25.09
CA LEU A 432 -16.93 -3.57 -25.92
C LEU A 432 -17.19 -4.38 -27.20
N PRO A 433 -18.29 -5.14 -27.28
CA PRO A 433 -18.65 -5.89 -28.47
C PRO A 433 -18.91 -4.92 -29.65
N PRO A 434 -18.44 -5.24 -30.86
CA PRO A 434 -18.64 -4.39 -32.04
C PRO A 434 -20.09 -4.41 -32.55
N GLU A 435 -20.82 -5.49 -32.28
CA GLU A 435 -22.20 -5.77 -32.69
C GLU A 435 -22.87 -6.70 -31.69
N ASP A 436 -24.15 -7.01 -31.88
CA ASP A 436 -24.86 -7.98 -31.04
C ASP A 436 -24.27 -9.38 -31.27
N GLY A 437 -24.12 -10.16 -30.20
CA GLY A 437 -23.49 -11.48 -30.32
C GLY A 437 -23.35 -12.22 -29.01
N LEU A 438 -22.50 -13.24 -29.02
CA LEU A 438 -22.20 -14.11 -27.88
C LEU A 438 -20.74 -13.96 -27.46
N LEU A 439 -20.53 -13.59 -26.20
CA LEU A 439 -19.22 -13.52 -25.55
C LEU A 439 -18.94 -14.83 -24.79
N THR A 440 -17.75 -15.38 -24.98
CA THR A 440 -17.21 -16.47 -24.17
C THR A 440 -15.85 -16.06 -23.62
N VAL A 441 -15.65 -16.28 -22.31
CA VAL A 441 -14.39 -16.03 -21.61
C VAL A 441 -13.94 -17.28 -20.87
N SER A 442 -12.65 -17.63 -20.99
CA SER A 442 -12.11 -18.90 -20.50
C SER A 442 -10.73 -18.73 -19.89
N THR A 443 -10.53 -19.31 -18.71
CA THR A 443 -9.21 -19.54 -18.09
C THR A 443 -8.81 -21.03 -18.13
N CYS A 444 -9.65 -21.87 -18.73
CA CYS A 444 -9.56 -23.32 -18.71
C CYS A 444 -8.20 -23.83 -19.22
N ASN A 445 -7.43 -24.46 -18.33
CA ASN A 445 -6.08 -24.99 -18.59
C ASN A 445 -5.03 -23.96 -19.02
N ILE A 446 -5.34 -22.66 -18.93
CA ILE A 446 -4.45 -21.56 -19.36
C ILE A 446 -4.20 -20.53 -18.25
N ALA A 447 -4.91 -20.62 -17.13
CA ALA A 447 -4.53 -20.03 -15.85
C ALA A 447 -3.90 -21.08 -14.91
N ASN A 448 -3.06 -20.63 -13.98
CA ASN A 448 -2.33 -21.52 -13.07
C ASN A 448 -2.91 -21.57 -11.63
N TRP A 449 -4.08 -20.97 -11.40
CA TRP A 449 -4.76 -20.98 -10.10
C TRP A 449 -6.25 -21.30 -10.26
N ASP A 450 -6.91 -21.53 -9.13
CA ASP A 450 -8.34 -21.83 -9.01
C ASP A 450 -9.16 -20.55 -9.21
N THR A 451 -9.82 -20.44 -10.36
CA THR A 451 -10.39 -19.17 -10.85
C THR A 451 -11.91 -19.17 -10.79
N ASP A 452 -12.49 -18.10 -10.25
CA ASP A 452 -13.89 -17.74 -10.42
C ASP A 452 -14.03 -16.69 -11.55
N LEU A 453 -14.84 -16.96 -12.57
CA LEU A 453 -15.15 -16.04 -13.66
C LEU A 453 -16.58 -15.51 -13.56
N LEU A 454 -16.75 -14.20 -13.68
CA LEU A 454 -18.04 -13.54 -13.67
C LEU A 454 -18.13 -12.46 -14.75
N VAL A 455 -19.30 -12.32 -15.36
CA VAL A 455 -19.59 -11.28 -16.36
C VAL A 455 -20.72 -10.40 -15.86
N TYR A 456 -20.54 -9.08 -15.94
CA TYR A 456 -21.49 -8.08 -15.46
C TYR A 456 -21.89 -7.09 -16.56
N SER A 457 -23.10 -6.54 -16.40
CA SER A 457 -23.52 -5.27 -17.03
C SER A 457 -23.65 -4.17 -15.98
N GLY A 458 -23.67 -2.91 -16.43
CA GLY A 458 -23.79 -1.73 -15.58
C GLY A 458 -22.44 -1.06 -15.30
N ASN A 459 -22.41 -0.16 -14.31
CA ASN A 459 -21.25 0.66 -13.99
C ASN A 459 -20.79 0.45 -12.55
N CYS A 460 -19.47 0.49 -12.34
CA CYS A 460 -18.86 0.46 -11.01
C CYS A 460 -19.42 1.61 -10.15
N GLY A 461 -19.79 1.32 -8.89
CA GLY A 461 -20.41 2.29 -7.96
C GLY A 461 -21.87 2.69 -8.26
N GLY A 462 -22.39 2.38 -9.46
CA GLY A 462 -23.79 2.61 -9.86
C GLY A 462 -24.71 1.39 -9.74
N GLY A 463 -24.14 0.24 -9.41
CA GLY A 463 -24.82 -1.06 -9.32
C GLY A 463 -24.46 -1.96 -10.50
N LEU A 464 -23.75 -3.06 -10.23
CA LEU A 464 -23.43 -4.09 -11.21
C LEU A 464 -24.51 -5.17 -11.21
N THR A 465 -24.87 -5.68 -12.39
CA THR A 465 -25.77 -6.83 -12.55
C THR A 465 -24.99 -8.00 -13.11
N GLN A 466 -24.87 -9.06 -12.33
CA GLN A 466 -24.25 -10.31 -12.77
C GLN A 466 -25.11 -10.95 -13.87
N LEU A 467 -24.48 -11.30 -14.99
CA LEU A 467 -25.11 -11.93 -16.15
C LEU A 467 -24.80 -13.42 -16.21
N ALA A 468 -23.58 -13.79 -15.87
CA ALA A 468 -23.09 -15.16 -15.88
C ALA A 468 -21.94 -15.34 -14.90
N CYS A 469 -21.74 -16.57 -14.41
CA CYS A 469 -20.61 -16.95 -13.57
C CYS A 469 -20.22 -18.42 -13.78
N ASN A 470 -18.99 -18.77 -13.41
CA ASN A 470 -18.49 -20.13 -13.30
C ASN A 470 -17.29 -20.14 -12.34
N GLY A 471 -17.17 -21.16 -11.48
CA GLY A 471 -15.99 -21.36 -10.61
C GLY A 471 -15.17 -22.61 -10.97
N ASP A 472 -15.81 -23.61 -11.57
CA ASP A 472 -15.23 -24.90 -11.90
C ASP A 472 -15.85 -25.48 -13.17
N THR A 473 -15.15 -25.39 -14.29
CA THR A 473 -15.57 -26.09 -15.52
C THR A 473 -15.02 -27.50 -15.55
N GLY A 474 -15.93 -28.48 -15.65
CA GLY A 474 -15.56 -29.89 -15.78
C GLY A 474 -14.62 -30.15 -16.96
N GLY A 475 -13.46 -30.76 -16.69
CA GLY A 475 -12.44 -31.05 -17.71
C GLY A 475 -11.30 -30.03 -17.78
N CYS A 476 -11.40 -28.93 -17.03
CA CYS A 476 -10.30 -27.99 -16.83
C CYS A 476 -9.43 -28.42 -15.65
N SER A 477 -8.11 -28.33 -15.81
CA SER A 477 -7.14 -28.57 -14.74
C SER A 477 -7.05 -27.37 -13.81
N THR A 478 -6.61 -27.61 -12.57
CA THR A 478 -6.45 -26.56 -11.55
C THR A 478 -7.73 -25.78 -11.24
N PHE A 479 -8.92 -26.41 -11.40
CA PHE A 479 -10.20 -25.78 -11.01
C PHE A 479 -10.41 -24.44 -11.75
N THR A 480 -10.11 -24.44 -13.05
CA THR A 480 -10.22 -23.24 -13.89
C THR A 480 -11.60 -23.16 -14.57
N SER A 481 -12.00 -21.94 -14.91
CA SER A 481 -13.38 -21.59 -15.24
C SER A 481 -13.61 -21.28 -16.71
N VAL A 482 -14.87 -21.45 -17.15
CA VAL A 482 -15.35 -21.01 -18.46
C VAL A 482 -16.76 -20.43 -18.33
N VAL A 483 -16.96 -19.22 -18.82
CA VAL A 483 -18.28 -18.62 -19.00
C VAL A 483 -18.54 -18.53 -20.50
N GLU A 484 -19.51 -19.30 -20.99
CA GLU A 484 -19.80 -19.44 -22.42
C GLU A 484 -21.10 -18.77 -22.83
N ASN A 485 -21.13 -18.27 -24.07
CA ASN A 485 -22.34 -17.83 -24.77
C ASN A 485 -23.16 -16.76 -24.02
N VAL A 486 -22.48 -15.79 -23.40
CA VAL A 486 -23.14 -14.65 -22.74
C VAL A 486 -23.69 -13.72 -23.83
N PRO A 487 -25.01 -13.48 -23.91
CA PRO A 487 -25.57 -12.54 -24.87
C PRO A 487 -25.10 -11.12 -24.55
N VAL A 488 -24.51 -10.45 -25.54
CA VAL A 488 -24.00 -9.09 -25.44
C VAL A 488 -24.54 -8.22 -26.58
N THR A 489 -24.79 -6.94 -26.29
CA THR A 489 -25.31 -5.96 -27.25
C THR A 489 -24.19 -5.06 -27.74
N GLY A 490 -24.11 -4.86 -29.05
CA GLY A 490 -23.11 -4.02 -29.71
C GLY A 490 -23.09 -2.60 -29.14
N GLY A 491 -21.89 -2.11 -28.81
CA GLY A 491 -21.71 -0.76 -28.29
C GLY A 491 -21.94 -0.57 -26.78
N GLU A 492 -22.37 -1.61 -26.05
CA GLU A 492 -22.52 -1.59 -24.59
C GLU A 492 -21.30 -2.20 -23.89
N ILE A 493 -20.86 -1.62 -22.76
CA ILE A 493 -19.69 -2.13 -22.04
C ILE A 493 -20.10 -3.25 -21.08
N TYR A 494 -19.38 -4.37 -21.16
CA TYR A 494 -19.49 -5.49 -20.24
C TYR A 494 -18.22 -5.61 -19.41
N LEU A 495 -18.35 -5.95 -18.13
CA LEU A 495 -17.23 -6.14 -17.22
C LEU A 495 -17.01 -7.64 -16.99
N VAL A 496 -15.76 -8.07 -17.08
CA VAL A 496 -15.32 -9.44 -16.79
C VAL A 496 -14.46 -9.37 -15.54
N ARG A 497 -14.88 -10.09 -14.49
CA ARG A 497 -14.15 -10.22 -13.23
C ARG A 497 -13.49 -11.59 -13.23
N VAL A 498 -12.16 -11.60 -13.10
CA VAL A 498 -11.38 -12.81 -12.87
C VAL A 498 -10.96 -12.79 -11.41
N ALA A 499 -11.49 -13.71 -10.63
CA ALA A 499 -11.27 -13.79 -9.19
C ALA A 499 -10.76 -15.18 -8.81
N SER A 500 -10.49 -15.35 -7.53
CA SER A 500 -10.05 -16.61 -6.96
C SER A 500 -11.16 -17.28 -6.15
N TRP A 501 -11.20 -18.61 -6.20
CA TRP A 501 -12.16 -19.41 -5.45
C TRP A 501 -12.02 -19.24 -3.93
N SER A 502 -10.81 -19.03 -3.41
CA SER A 502 -10.56 -18.74 -2.00
C SER A 502 -9.87 -17.40 -1.86
N GLU A 503 -10.30 -16.59 -0.89
CA GLU A 503 -9.55 -15.39 -0.50
C GLU A 503 -8.12 -15.76 -0.07
N GLY A 504 -7.15 -14.93 -0.45
CA GLY A 504 -5.72 -15.13 -0.22
C GLY A 504 -5.02 -15.98 -1.29
N THR A 505 -5.72 -16.46 -2.31
CA THR A 505 -5.11 -17.21 -3.43
C THR A 505 -5.01 -16.33 -4.68
N THR A 506 -3.86 -16.38 -5.37
CA THR A 506 -3.60 -15.59 -6.59
C THR A 506 -2.84 -16.42 -7.62
N GLY A 507 -2.73 -15.92 -8.85
CA GLY A 507 -1.94 -16.56 -9.89
C GLY A 507 -1.78 -15.72 -11.16
N THR A 508 -1.21 -16.35 -12.18
CA THR A 508 -0.93 -15.76 -13.49
C THR A 508 -1.40 -16.68 -14.60
N GLY A 509 -1.67 -16.14 -15.78
CA GLY A 509 -1.98 -16.95 -16.96
C GLY A 509 -2.54 -16.13 -18.08
N GLN A 510 -3.49 -16.72 -18.81
CA GLN A 510 -4.21 -16.04 -19.87
C GLN A 510 -5.72 -16.22 -19.74
N LEU A 511 -6.46 -15.22 -20.24
CA LEU A 511 -7.90 -15.25 -20.47
C LEU A 511 -8.14 -15.29 -21.98
N ASP A 512 -8.69 -16.40 -22.46
CA ASP A 512 -9.14 -16.53 -23.84
C ASP A 512 -10.53 -15.92 -23.99
N VAL A 513 -10.64 -14.92 -24.86
CA VAL A 513 -11.88 -14.20 -25.15
C VAL A 513 -12.29 -14.52 -26.57
N SER A 514 -13.45 -15.15 -26.73
CA SER A 514 -14.05 -15.36 -28.05
C SER A 514 -15.39 -14.63 -28.15
N PHE A 515 -15.63 -14.09 -29.34
CA PHE A 515 -16.86 -13.38 -29.66
C PHE A 515 -17.38 -13.90 -30.99
N VAL A 516 -18.66 -14.25 -31.01
CA VAL A 516 -19.40 -14.60 -32.23
C VAL A 516 -20.41 -13.48 -32.43
N GLY A 517 -20.18 -12.67 -33.46
CA GLY A 517 -21.13 -11.66 -33.92
C GLY A 517 -22.32 -12.32 -34.60
N GLY A 518 -23.46 -11.64 -34.58
CA GLY A 518 -24.75 -12.27 -34.89
C GLY A 518 -25.22 -13.05 -33.66
N GLY A 519 -26.45 -12.82 -33.22
CA GLY A 519 -26.99 -13.39 -32.00
C GLY A 519 -27.11 -14.92 -32.03
N GLY A 520 -26.01 -15.65 -31.85
CA GLY A 520 -25.96 -17.07 -31.60
C GLY A 520 -26.63 -17.95 -32.67
N GLY A 521 -26.17 -17.85 -33.91
CA GLY A 521 -26.49 -18.76 -35.02
C GLY A 521 -25.22 -19.22 -35.74
N ALA A 522 -25.27 -20.26 -36.55
CA ALA A 522 -24.14 -20.66 -37.40
C ALA A 522 -23.84 -19.56 -38.44
N VAL A 523 -22.61 -19.49 -38.97
CA VAL A 523 -22.27 -18.50 -40.01
C VAL A 523 -23.06 -18.78 -41.30
N GLU A 524 -23.81 -17.79 -41.79
CA GLU A 524 -24.54 -17.82 -43.05
C GLU A 524 -23.60 -17.82 -44.27
N ASN A 525 -23.87 -18.66 -45.28
CA ASN A 525 -23.14 -18.62 -46.55
C ASN A 525 -23.94 -17.83 -47.58
N CYS A 526 -23.52 -16.59 -47.79
CA CYS A 526 -24.22 -15.56 -48.59
C CYS A 526 -24.40 -15.83 -50.09
N SER A 527 -24.16 -17.06 -50.57
CA SER A 527 -24.13 -17.39 -52.00
C SER A 527 -24.73 -18.75 -52.37
N ASN A 528 -25.28 -19.51 -51.43
CA ASN A 528 -25.63 -20.92 -51.65
C ASN A 528 -27.15 -21.20 -51.74
N GLY A 529 -28.00 -20.20 -51.51
CA GLY A 529 -29.45 -20.32 -51.59
C GLY A 529 -30.09 -21.06 -50.42
N THR A 530 -29.40 -21.19 -49.29
CA THR A 530 -29.88 -21.88 -48.10
C THR A 530 -29.63 -21.06 -46.86
N ASP A 531 -30.67 -20.98 -46.04
CA ASP A 531 -30.69 -20.45 -44.68
C ASP A 531 -29.85 -21.37 -43.77
N ASP A 532 -28.54 -21.11 -43.70
CA ASP A 532 -27.54 -21.89 -42.98
C ASP A 532 -27.55 -21.60 -41.48
N ASP A 533 -28.00 -20.40 -41.08
CA ASP A 533 -28.14 -20.01 -39.69
C ASP A 533 -29.56 -20.26 -39.10
N ASN A 534 -30.54 -20.56 -39.96
CA ASN A 534 -31.95 -20.84 -39.67
C ASN A 534 -32.74 -19.66 -39.07
N ASP A 535 -32.39 -18.42 -39.42
CA ASP A 535 -33.13 -17.21 -39.02
C ASP A 535 -34.37 -16.95 -39.90
N GLY A 536 -34.48 -17.65 -41.03
CA GLY A 536 -35.60 -17.59 -41.97
C GLY A 536 -35.36 -16.73 -43.21
N LEU A 537 -34.15 -16.18 -43.37
CA LEU A 537 -33.70 -15.42 -44.53
C LEU A 537 -32.62 -16.22 -45.29
N VAL A 538 -32.32 -15.82 -46.53
CA VAL A 538 -31.38 -16.55 -47.39
C VAL A 538 -30.47 -15.57 -48.14
N ASP A 539 -29.18 -15.89 -48.23
CA ASP A 539 -28.18 -15.14 -49.01
C ASP A 539 -28.24 -13.62 -48.74
N CYS A 540 -28.33 -12.79 -49.78
CA CYS A 540 -28.35 -11.33 -49.65
C CYS A 540 -29.66 -10.74 -49.10
N GLU A 541 -30.71 -11.55 -48.89
CA GLU A 541 -31.88 -11.12 -48.10
C GLU A 541 -31.62 -11.25 -46.59
N ASP A 542 -30.51 -11.90 -46.21
CA ASP A 542 -30.06 -12.08 -44.83
C ASP A 542 -29.24 -10.87 -44.32
N PRO A 543 -29.59 -10.27 -43.15
CA PRO A 543 -28.84 -9.20 -42.51
C PRO A 543 -27.37 -9.55 -42.22
N ASP A 544 -27.05 -10.82 -42.00
CA ASP A 544 -25.69 -11.29 -41.70
C ASP A 544 -24.80 -11.30 -42.95
N CYS A 545 -25.39 -11.17 -44.14
CA CYS A 545 -24.70 -11.02 -45.43
C CYS A 545 -24.46 -9.56 -45.85
N VAL A 546 -24.76 -8.59 -44.98
CA VAL A 546 -24.53 -7.16 -45.25
C VAL A 546 -23.03 -6.88 -45.33
N GLY A 547 -22.58 -6.50 -46.52
CA GLY A 547 -21.18 -6.18 -46.79
C GLY A 547 -20.37 -7.35 -47.36
N ASP A 548 -21.00 -8.52 -47.55
CA ASP A 548 -20.39 -9.61 -48.31
C ASP A 548 -20.14 -9.15 -49.77
N PRO A 549 -18.96 -9.42 -50.35
CA PRO A 549 -18.64 -9.05 -51.73
C PRO A 549 -19.65 -9.53 -52.77
N ASP A 550 -20.36 -10.64 -52.51
CA ASP A 550 -21.38 -11.18 -53.39
C ASP A 550 -22.75 -10.45 -53.25
N CYS A 551 -22.91 -9.60 -52.22
CA CYS A 551 -24.14 -8.86 -51.90
C CYS A 551 -24.01 -7.32 -52.03
N ILE A 552 -22.90 -6.80 -52.58
CA ILE A 552 -22.72 -5.35 -52.83
C ILE A 552 -22.91 -5.04 -54.32
N CYS A 553 -23.83 -4.13 -54.62
CA CYS A 553 -24.00 -3.58 -55.98
C CYS A 553 -22.85 -2.66 -56.40
N GLU A 554 -22.25 -2.93 -57.54
CA GLU A 554 -21.28 -2.05 -58.19
C GLU A 554 -22.00 -0.80 -58.75
N GLY A 555 -21.67 0.38 -58.23
CA GLY A 555 -22.35 1.62 -58.59
C GLY A 555 -22.15 2.07 -60.04
N THR A 556 -23.07 2.91 -60.55
CA THR A 556 -22.87 3.57 -61.86
C THR A 556 -21.74 4.58 -61.77
N THR A 557 -20.79 4.54 -62.70
CA THR A 557 -19.63 5.44 -62.72
C THR A 557 -19.63 6.34 -63.96
N SER A 558 -18.70 7.30 -64.00
CA SER A 558 -18.41 8.10 -65.20
C SER A 558 -19.60 8.90 -65.76
N LEU A 559 -20.49 9.40 -64.89
CA LEU A 559 -21.59 10.26 -65.31
C LEU A 559 -21.05 11.55 -65.96
N ALA A 560 -21.41 11.77 -67.21
CA ALA A 560 -21.05 12.93 -67.99
C ALA A 560 -22.31 13.59 -68.59
N CYS A 561 -22.27 14.91 -68.72
CA CYS A 561 -23.33 15.71 -69.32
C CYS A 561 -22.74 16.62 -70.39
N SER A 562 -23.40 16.71 -71.54
CA SER A 562 -23.07 17.65 -72.61
C SER A 562 -24.32 18.29 -73.19
N GLN A 563 -24.17 19.48 -73.78
CA GLN A 563 -25.30 20.18 -74.39
C GLN A 563 -25.65 19.57 -75.74
N GLY A 564 -26.92 19.23 -75.93
CA GLY A 564 -27.50 18.75 -77.18
C GLY A 564 -27.99 19.88 -78.09
N SER A 565 -28.94 19.57 -78.96
CA SER A 565 -29.56 20.59 -79.82
C SER A 565 -30.49 21.49 -79.00
N GLY A 566 -30.37 22.80 -79.14
CA GLY A 566 -31.17 23.75 -78.34
C GLY A 566 -30.83 23.68 -76.86
N ASN A 567 -31.83 23.37 -76.03
CA ASN A 567 -31.70 23.26 -74.57
C ASN A 567 -31.75 21.78 -74.09
N ASP A 568 -31.42 20.82 -74.94
CA ASP A 568 -31.37 19.41 -74.53
C ASP A 568 -30.09 19.10 -73.74
N ALA A 569 -30.16 18.20 -72.76
CA ALA A 569 -29.01 17.66 -72.04
C ALA A 569 -28.77 16.20 -72.42
N LEU A 570 -27.58 15.91 -72.94
CA LEU A 570 -27.13 14.57 -73.30
C LEU A 570 -26.32 13.99 -72.13
N LEU A 571 -26.84 12.92 -71.53
CA LEU A 571 -26.25 12.21 -70.40
C LEU A 571 -25.66 10.89 -70.85
N SER A 572 -24.49 10.53 -70.32
CA SER A 572 -23.87 9.22 -70.50
C SER A 572 -23.20 8.77 -69.21
N TRP A 573 -23.18 7.47 -68.95
CA TRP A 573 -22.56 6.85 -67.78
C TRP A 573 -22.09 5.42 -68.10
N ALA A 574 -21.38 4.79 -67.16
CA ALA A 574 -21.01 3.38 -67.21
C ALA A 574 -21.73 2.62 -66.09
N ASN A 575 -22.25 1.44 -66.41
CA ASN A 575 -22.85 0.55 -65.41
C ASN A 575 -21.74 -0.30 -64.80
N GLY A 576 -21.74 -0.42 -63.47
CA GLY A 576 -20.87 -1.34 -62.73
C GLY A 576 -21.27 -2.80 -62.93
N GLU A 577 -22.56 -3.04 -63.17
CA GLU A 577 -23.15 -4.37 -63.32
C GLU A 577 -24.47 -4.35 -64.13
N ALA A 578 -25.21 -5.47 -64.13
CA ALA A 578 -26.53 -5.57 -64.74
C ALA A 578 -27.63 -5.16 -63.75
N TYR A 579 -28.19 -3.96 -63.90
CA TYR A 579 -29.32 -3.50 -63.08
C TYR A 579 -30.67 -4.00 -63.62
N THR A 580 -31.68 -4.00 -62.76
CA THR A 580 -33.09 -4.21 -63.15
C THR A 580 -33.67 -2.96 -63.81
N GLU A 581 -33.38 -1.79 -63.25
CA GLU A 581 -33.76 -0.48 -63.80
C GLU A 581 -32.68 0.57 -63.52
N ILE A 582 -32.68 1.62 -64.33
CA ILE A 582 -31.88 2.84 -64.10
C ILE A 582 -32.81 4.04 -64.02
N THR A 583 -32.65 4.82 -62.96
CA THR A 583 -33.38 6.07 -62.76
C THR A 583 -32.46 7.26 -62.99
N VAL A 584 -32.90 8.20 -63.83
CA VAL A 584 -32.24 9.49 -64.07
C VAL A 584 -33.04 10.59 -63.38
N ARG A 585 -32.36 11.39 -62.56
CA ARG A 585 -32.94 12.52 -61.82
C ARG A 585 -32.32 13.85 -62.25
N ARG A 586 -33.16 14.88 -62.39
CA ARG A 586 -32.77 16.29 -62.53
C ARG A 586 -33.26 17.05 -61.31
N ASP A 587 -32.33 17.67 -60.58
CA ASP A 587 -32.60 18.40 -59.32
C ASP A 587 -33.38 17.54 -58.31
N GLY A 588 -33.04 16.26 -58.22
CA GLY A 588 -33.69 15.27 -57.35
C GLY A 588 -35.00 14.67 -57.90
N ILE A 589 -35.60 15.27 -58.93
CA ILE A 589 -36.84 14.81 -59.56
C ILE A 589 -36.53 13.80 -60.66
N ILE A 590 -37.23 12.66 -60.67
CA ILE A 590 -37.08 11.65 -61.73
C ILE A 590 -37.55 12.22 -63.06
N VAL A 591 -36.65 12.24 -64.05
CA VAL A 591 -36.93 12.66 -65.43
C VAL A 591 -37.02 11.48 -66.39
N ALA A 592 -36.41 10.34 -66.04
CA ALA A 592 -36.57 9.09 -66.77
C ALA A 592 -36.34 7.86 -65.88
N THR A 593 -37.07 6.79 -66.19
CA THR A 593 -36.78 5.42 -65.73
C THR A 593 -36.53 4.58 -66.98
N LEU A 594 -35.39 3.89 -67.00
CA LEU A 594 -34.82 3.26 -68.17
C LEU A 594 -34.53 1.77 -67.87
N PRO A 595 -34.46 0.91 -68.91
CA PRO A 595 -33.96 -0.44 -68.74
C PRO A 595 -32.59 -0.44 -68.06
N GLY A 596 -32.32 -1.39 -67.16
CA GLY A 596 -31.08 -1.42 -66.37
C GLY A 596 -29.78 -1.63 -67.16
N THR A 597 -29.87 -1.89 -68.47
CA THR A 597 -28.73 -1.91 -69.41
C THR A 597 -28.44 -0.56 -70.07
N SER A 598 -29.21 0.48 -69.77
CA SER A 598 -29.05 1.80 -70.38
C SER A 598 -27.77 2.46 -69.89
N THR A 599 -27.07 3.16 -70.78
CA THR A 599 -25.81 3.87 -70.48
C THR A 599 -25.85 5.34 -70.93
N ASN A 600 -26.99 5.79 -71.45
CA ASN A 600 -27.19 7.16 -71.88
C ASN A 600 -28.68 7.54 -71.84
N HIS A 601 -28.93 8.85 -71.80
CA HIS A 601 -30.26 9.43 -71.87
C HIS A 601 -30.19 10.86 -72.40
N THR A 602 -31.21 11.28 -73.16
CA THR A 602 -31.39 12.68 -73.57
C THR A 602 -32.57 13.27 -72.81
N ASP A 603 -32.31 14.26 -71.97
CA ASP A 603 -33.35 15.08 -71.33
C ASP A 603 -33.67 16.26 -72.26
N PHE A 604 -34.88 16.27 -72.81
CA PHE A 604 -35.28 17.22 -73.85
C PHE A 604 -35.85 18.50 -73.26
N SER A 605 -35.55 19.63 -73.91
CA SER A 605 -36.14 20.94 -73.57
C SER A 605 -35.92 21.35 -72.11
N VAL A 606 -34.70 21.17 -71.59
CA VAL A 606 -34.33 21.55 -70.23
C VAL A 606 -34.52 23.06 -70.04
N PRO A 607 -35.17 23.52 -68.94
CA PRO A 607 -35.24 24.93 -68.63
C PRO A 607 -33.87 25.61 -68.60
N THR A 608 -33.79 26.89 -68.96
CA THR A 608 -32.53 27.63 -68.88
C THR A 608 -32.12 27.83 -67.43
N GLY A 609 -30.97 27.31 -67.03
CA GLY A 609 -30.47 27.38 -65.66
C GLY A 609 -29.34 26.40 -65.40
N SER A 610 -28.85 26.36 -64.17
CA SER A 610 -27.98 25.29 -63.69
C SER A 610 -28.83 24.18 -63.11
N HIS A 611 -28.54 22.94 -63.49
CA HIS A 611 -29.26 21.75 -63.08
C HIS A 611 -28.27 20.67 -62.63
N THR A 612 -28.63 19.88 -61.63
CA THR A 612 -27.84 18.75 -61.15
C THR A 612 -28.48 17.45 -61.61
N TYR A 613 -27.69 16.56 -62.21
CA TYR A 613 -28.14 15.23 -62.61
C TYR A 613 -27.57 14.15 -61.70
N GLY A 614 -28.41 13.15 -61.40
CA GLY A 614 -28.02 11.92 -60.73
C GLY A 614 -28.54 10.71 -61.51
N VAL A 615 -27.75 9.64 -61.54
CA VAL A 615 -28.11 8.35 -62.12
C VAL A 615 -27.98 7.29 -61.03
N THR A 616 -28.98 6.43 -60.90
CA THR A 616 -29.01 5.35 -59.91
C THR A 616 -29.44 4.07 -60.61
N GLY A 617 -28.64 3.02 -60.49
CA GLY A 617 -29.02 1.66 -60.88
C GLY A 617 -29.64 0.93 -59.69
N SER A 618 -30.69 0.16 -59.93
CA SER A 618 -31.32 -0.71 -58.93
C SER A 618 -31.03 -2.17 -59.26
N CYS A 619 -30.30 -2.86 -58.40
CA CYS A 619 -30.17 -4.33 -58.47
C CYS A 619 -31.46 -4.96 -57.92
N GLY A 620 -31.78 -6.18 -58.34
CA GLY A 620 -32.91 -6.91 -57.77
C GLY A 620 -32.50 -7.46 -56.41
N GLY A 621 -33.21 -7.05 -55.38
CA GLY A 621 -33.03 -7.37 -53.96
C GLY A 621 -33.92 -6.43 -53.17
#